data_AF-A0A8J2LT13-F1
#
_entry.id   AF-A0A8J2LT13-F1
#
_cell.length_a   1.000
_cell.length_b   1.000
_cell.length_c   1.000
_cell.angle_alpha   90.00
_cell.angle_beta   90.00
_cell.angle_gamma   90.00
#
_symmetry.space_group_name_H-M   'P 1'
#
loop_
_entity.id
_entity.type
_entity.pdbx_description
1 polymer ?
#
loop_
_entity_poly.entity_id
_entity_poly.type
_entity_poly.pdbx_seq_one_letter_code
_entity_poly.pdbx_strand_id
1 'polypeptide(L)'
;VGAVGQDSCKYRCNITGVDTNYDCQCNWPYCDQYGDCCNDYSQLCSGIGQPSCKGNCDAPLNTSWTCQCNKPCVTYGDCCPDYIAECAGGGTNPDPISDDELTNLSESLHSAESANNIVDRPI
;
A
#
# COMPACT_ATOMS: atom_id res chain seq x y z
N VAL A 1 -32.99 -30.12 1.80
CA VAL A 1 -31.76 -30.78 1.33
C VAL A 1 -30.63 -29.79 1.54
N GLY A 2 -29.88 -29.91 2.64
CA GLY A 2 -28.77 -28.99 2.94
C GLY A 2 -27.46 -29.74 2.74
N ALA A 3 -26.78 -29.46 1.63
CA ALA A 3 -25.42 -29.94 1.44
C ALA A 3 -24.52 -29.05 2.31
N VAL A 4 -23.90 -29.63 3.33
CA VAL A 4 -22.87 -28.97 4.16
C VAL A 4 -21.60 -28.84 3.32
N GLY A 5 -21.67 -28.05 2.25
CA GLY A 5 -20.50 -27.60 1.50
C GLY A 5 -20.00 -26.35 2.18
N GLN A 6 -19.11 -26.52 3.16
CA GLN A 6 -18.35 -25.50 3.89
C GLN A 6 -18.59 -24.06 3.35
N ASP A 7 -19.51 -23.33 3.97
CA ASP A 7 -19.82 -21.93 3.65
C ASP A 7 -18.58 -21.06 3.84
N SER A 8 -17.80 -20.96 2.77
CA SER A 8 -16.45 -20.42 2.78
C SER A 8 -16.10 -19.83 1.43
N CYS A 9 -15.32 -18.76 1.45
CA CYS A 9 -14.74 -18.16 0.26
C CYS A 9 -13.42 -18.77 -0.20
N LYS A 10 -12.98 -19.88 0.41
CA LYS A 10 -11.78 -20.59 -0.02
C LYS A 10 -11.89 -20.98 -1.50
N TYR A 11 -11.03 -20.40 -2.33
CA TYR A 11 -11.02 -20.55 -3.79
C TYR A 11 -12.25 -20.00 -4.53
N ARG A 12 -13.07 -19.16 -3.88
CA ARG A 12 -14.31 -18.59 -4.42
C ARG A 12 -14.32 -17.05 -4.42
N CYS A 13 -13.18 -16.41 -4.16
CA CYS A 13 -13.11 -14.95 -4.16
C CYS A 13 -13.44 -14.36 -5.54
N ASN A 14 -14.32 -13.35 -5.58
CA ASN A 14 -14.81 -12.64 -6.77
C ASN A 14 -15.42 -13.53 -7.85
N ILE A 15 -16.19 -14.53 -7.44
CA ILE A 15 -17.06 -15.21 -8.40
C ILE A 15 -18.01 -14.21 -9.05
N THR A 16 -18.26 -14.38 -10.35
CA THR A 16 -19.24 -13.60 -11.07
C THR A 16 -20.64 -14.17 -10.82
N GLY A 17 -21.56 -13.34 -10.32
CA GLY A 17 -22.94 -13.76 -10.04
C GLY A 17 -23.10 -14.45 -8.69
N VAL A 18 -24.19 -15.21 -8.54
CA VAL A 18 -24.57 -15.89 -7.29
C VAL A 18 -24.36 -17.40 -7.45
N ASP A 19 -23.76 -18.05 -6.46
CA ASP A 19 -23.60 -19.50 -6.41
C ASP A 19 -24.59 -20.10 -5.41
N THR A 20 -25.61 -20.77 -5.94
CA THR A 20 -26.72 -21.34 -5.17
C THR A 20 -26.39 -22.67 -4.49
N ASN A 21 -25.16 -23.17 -4.66
CA ASN A 21 -24.69 -24.37 -3.94
C ASN A 21 -24.21 -24.06 -2.51
N TYR A 22 -24.13 -22.79 -2.13
CA TYR A 22 -23.65 -22.33 -0.82
C TYR A 22 -24.65 -21.36 -0.22
N ASP A 23 -24.70 -21.29 1.12
CA ASP A 23 -25.61 -20.41 1.84
C ASP A 23 -25.06 -18.97 1.92
N CYS A 24 -23.82 -18.75 1.48
CA CYS A 24 -23.15 -17.46 1.42
C CYS A 24 -22.41 -17.21 0.09
N GLN A 25 -22.17 -15.94 -0.20
CA GLN A 25 -21.58 -15.45 -1.43
C GLN A 25 -20.18 -14.86 -1.24
N CYS A 26 -19.42 -14.83 -2.34
CA CYS A 26 -18.04 -14.33 -2.38
C CYS A 26 -17.83 -13.38 -3.57
N ASN A 27 -18.87 -12.63 -3.94
CA ASN A 27 -18.95 -11.78 -5.12
C ASN A 27 -18.94 -10.29 -4.77
N TRP A 28 -17.90 -9.81 -4.10
CA TRP A 28 -17.80 -8.38 -3.76
C TRP A 28 -17.85 -7.49 -5.02
N PRO A 29 -18.52 -6.33 -4.98
CA PRO A 29 -19.17 -5.69 -3.81
C PRO A 29 -20.62 -6.17 -3.55
N TYR A 30 -21.16 -7.08 -4.36
CA TYR A 30 -22.57 -7.43 -4.29
C TYR A 30 -22.94 -8.15 -3.00
N CYS A 31 -22.11 -9.08 -2.50
CA CYS A 31 -22.45 -9.77 -1.25
C CYS A 31 -22.54 -8.82 -0.04
N ASP A 32 -21.81 -7.71 -0.07
CA ASP A 32 -21.86 -6.67 0.96
C ASP A 32 -23.18 -5.90 0.88
N GLN A 33 -23.58 -5.54 -0.34
CA GLN A 33 -24.84 -4.89 -0.61
C GLN A 33 -26.05 -5.73 -0.17
N TYR A 34 -26.01 -7.06 -0.36
CA TYR A 34 -27.10 -7.97 0.00
C TYR A 34 -26.97 -8.57 1.41
N GLY A 35 -25.83 -8.37 2.07
CA GLY A 35 -25.56 -8.90 3.41
C GLY A 35 -25.43 -10.43 3.46
N ASP A 36 -25.02 -11.04 2.35
CA ASP A 36 -24.89 -12.49 2.20
C ASP A 36 -23.44 -12.96 2.00
N CYS A 37 -22.43 -12.13 2.29
CA CYS A 37 -21.03 -12.54 2.24
C CYS A 37 -20.74 -13.70 3.21
N CYS A 38 -19.88 -14.63 2.80
CA CYS A 38 -19.35 -15.63 3.74
C CYS A 38 -18.59 -14.95 4.88
N ASN A 39 -18.64 -15.56 6.07
CA ASN A 39 -18.01 -15.02 7.27
C ASN A 39 -16.49 -14.88 7.15
N ASP A 40 -15.86 -15.68 6.29
CA ASP A 40 -14.43 -15.69 6.01
C ASP A 40 -14.07 -14.87 4.77
N TYR A 41 -15.02 -14.14 4.17
CA TYR A 41 -14.78 -13.30 2.99
C TYR A 41 -13.65 -12.31 3.24
N SER A 42 -13.71 -11.55 4.34
CA SER A 42 -12.66 -10.58 4.67
C SER A 42 -11.31 -11.27 4.91
N GLN A 43 -11.28 -12.43 5.55
CA GLN A 43 -9.99 -13.10 5.80
C GLN A 43 -9.38 -13.72 4.54
N LEU A 44 -10.18 -14.27 3.64
CA LEU A 44 -9.70 -15.02 2.47
C LEU A 44 -9.62 -14.20 1.19
N CYS A 45 -10.46 -13.16 1.08
CA CYS A 45 -10.62 -12.36 -0.13
C CYS A 45 -10.20 -10.90 0.04
N SER A 46 -9.77 -10.45 1.24
CA SER A 46 -9.14 -9.15 1.38
C SER A 46 -7.96 -9.02 0.41
N GLY A 47 -8.01 -8.02 -0.47
CA GLY A 47 -7.02 -7.79 -1.52
C GLY A 47 -7.26 -8.54 -2.83
N ILE A 48 -8.14 -9.54 -2.90
CA ILE A 48 -8.50 -10.19 -4.15
C ILE A 48 -9.56 -9.32 -4.86
N GLY A 49 -9.22 -8.80 -6.04
CA GLY A 49 -10.04 -7.85 -6.80
C GLY A 49 -9.89 -6.39 -6.38
N GLN A 50 -9.12 -6.12 -5.34
CA GLN A 50 -8.53 -4.80 -5.17
C GLN A 50 -7.30 -4.70 -6.07
N PRO A 51 -7.13 -3.60 -6.79
CA PRO A 51 -5.93 -3.37 -7.57
C PRO A 51 -4.73 -3.30 -6.64
N SER A 52 -3.66 -4.00 -7.01
CA SER A 52 -2.37 -3.87 -6.35
C SER A 52 -1.58 -2.75 -6.99
N CYS A 53 -0.94 -1.95 -6.15
CA CYS A 53 -0.03 -0.91 -6.58
C CYS A 53 1.30 -1.43 -7.10
N LYS A 54 1.61 -2.72 -6.89
CA LYS A 54 2.81 -3.36 -7.44
C LYS A 54 2.85 -3.23 -8.96
N GLY A 55 3.81 -2.46 -9.46
CA GLY A 55 3.97 -2.20 -10.90
C GLY A 55 2.90 -1.26 -11.50
N ASN A 56 2.03 -0.67 -10.69
CA ASN A 56 0.98 0.28 -11.10
C ASN A 56 1.15 1.67 -10.46
N CYS A 57 2.34 1.96 -9.93
CA CYS A 57 2.66 3.26 -9.34
C CYS A 57 2.52 4.38 -10.35
N ASP A 58 1.97 5.51 -9.89
CA ASP A 58 1.73 6.70 -10.72
C ASP A 58 0.77 6.45 -11.91
N ALA A 59 -0.01 5.36 -11.88
CA ALA A 59 -1.07 5.14 -12.85
C ALA A 59 -2.07 6.31 -12.87
N PRO A 60 -2.68 6.63 -14.03
CA PRO A 60 -3.78 7.58 -14.07
C PRO A 60 -4.96 7.10 -13.22
N LEU A 61 -5.80 8.04 -12.76
CA LEU A 61 -7.03 7.73 -12.02
C LEU A 61 -7.84 6.67 -12.77
N ASN A 62 -8.18 5.58 -12.09
CA ASN A 62 -9.00 4.52 -12.64
C ASN A 62 -10.28 4.38 -11.82
N THR A 63 -11.40 4.85 -12.35
CA THR A 63 -12.70 4.81 -11.66
C THR A 63 -13.29 3.41 -11.55
N SER A 64 -12.76 2.43 -12.30
CA SER A 64 -13.12 1.01 -12.14
C SER A 64 -12.41 0.36 -10.96
N TRP A 65 -11.41 1.04 -10.38
CA TRP A 65 -10.67 0.56 -9.23
C TRP A 65 -11.29 1.09 -7.93
N THR A 66 -11.36 0.23 -6.92
CA THR A 66 -11.88 0.57 -5.60
C THR A 66 -10.91 1.42 -4.78
N CYS A 67 -9.68 1.59 -5.26
CA CYS A 67 -8.61 2.38 -4.67
C CYS A 67 -7.62 2.82 -5.76
N GLN A 68 -6.76 3.79 -5.47
CA GLN A 68 -5.84 4.39 -6.42
C GLN A 68 -4.37 4.16 -6.05
N CYS A 69 -3.52 4.13 -7.07
CA CYS A 69 -2.07 4.00 -6.95
C CYS A 69 -1.31 5.24 -7.44
N ASN A 70 -2.02 6.36 -7.52
CA ASN A 70 -1.51 7.65 -7.98
C ASN A 70 -1.16 8.56 -6.79
N LYS A 71 -0.22 9.49 -6.96
CA LYS A 71 0.16 10.44 -5.89
C LYS A 71 -1.03 11.18 -5.23
N PRO A 72 -2.06 11.64 -5.97
CA PRO A 72 -3.20 12.32 -5.37
C PRO A 72 -4.02 11.46 -4.40
N CYS A 73 -3.88 10.13 -4.41
CA CYS A 73 -4.70 9.27 -3.56
C CYS A 73 -4.54 9.57 -2.07
N VAL A 74 -3.37 10.05 -1.66
CA VAL A 74 -3.08 10.42 -0.26
C VAL A 74 -3.93 11.61 0.16
N THR A 75 -4.10 12.57 -0.74
CA THR A 75 -4.92 13.76 -0.53
C THR A 75 -6.41 13.42 -0.48
N TYR A 76 -6.85 12.49 -1.32
CA TYR A 76 -8.26 12.09 -1.41
C TYR A 76 -8.66 10.96 -0.44
N GLY A 77 -7.68 10.30 0.19
CA GLY A 77 -7.91 9.20 1.11
C GLY A 77 -8.38 7.91 0.45
N ASP A 78 -8.09 7.72 -0.84
CA ASP A 78 -8.53 6.57 -1.64
C ASP A 78 -7.36 5.68 -2.11
N CYS A 79 -6.19 5.76 -1.46
CA CYS A 79 -5.05 4.90 -1.79
C CYS A 79 -5.34 3.42 -1.58
N CYS A 80 -4.77 2.57 -2.43
CA CYS A 80 -4.79 1.13 -2.18
C CYS A 80 -4.01 0.77 -0.90
N PRO A 81 -4.40 -0.31 -0.20
CA PRO A 81 -3.75 -0.70 1.05
C PRO A 81 -2.24 -0.94 0.92
N ASP A 82 -1.78 -1.36 -0.27
CA ASP A 82 -0.38 -1.62 -0.59
C ASP A 82 0.35 -0.41 -1.21
N TYR A 83 -0.30 0.74 -1.38
CA TYR A 83 0.29 1.93 -2.00
C TYR A 83 1.58 2.38 -1.34
N ILE A 84 1.62 2.41 0.00
CA ILE A 84 2.83 2.79 0.73
C ILE A 84 3.94 1.78 0.47
N ALA A 85 3.65 0.48 0.60
CA ALA A 85 4.66 -0.56 0.42
C ALA A 85 5.22 -0.62 -1.02
N GLU A 86 4.39 -0.37 -2.03
CA GLU A 86 4.74 -0.57 -3.44
C GLU A 86 5.17 0.72 -4.16
N CYS A 87 4.60 1.89 -3.82
CA CYS A 87 4.70 3.11 -4.63
C CYS A 87 5.19 4.36 -3.92
N ALA A 88 5.00 4.47 -2.61
CA ALA A 88 5.70 5.50 -1.84
C ALA A 88 7.20 5.16 -1.70
N GLY A 89 7.63 4.03 -2.29
CA GLY A 89 8.70 3.19 -1.79
C GLY A 89 8.37 2.74 -0.37
N GLY A 90 9.08 1.77 0.16
CA GLY A 90 9.48 1.91 1.56
C GLY A 90 10.35 3.17 1.66
N GLY A 91 9.78 4.36 1.42
CA GLY A 91 10.32 5.61 1.82
C GLY A 91 10.54 5.40 3.29
N THR A 92 11.81 5.18 3.62
CA THR A 92 12.31 5.48 4.92
C THR A 92 11.54 6.72 5.34
N ASN A 93 10.90 6.70 6.52
CA ASN A 93 10.94 7.90 7.34
C ASN A 93 12.31 8.48 7.04
N PRO A 94 12.47 9.67 6.41
CA PRO A 94 13.78 10.11 5.94
C PRO A 94 14.73 9.76 7.07
N ASP A 95 15.62 8.76 6.85
CA ASP A 95 16.20 8.01 7.98
C ASP A 95 16.63 9.11 8.95
N PRO A 96 16.08 9.15 10.17
CA PRO A 96 16.30 10.29 11.03
C PRO A 96 17.81 10.48 11.05
N ILE A 97 18.27 11.61 10.51
CA ILE A 97 19.69 11.83 10.25
C ILE A 97 20.42 11.37 11.49
N SER A 98 21.26 10.34 11.35
CA SER A 98 21.96 9.80 12.51
C SER A 98 22.89 10.88 13.06
N ASP A 99 23.08 10.90 14.38
CA ASP A 99 24.06 11.78 15.00
C ASP A 99 25.45 11.61 14.36
N ASP A 100 25.78 10.41 13.87
CA ASP A 100 27.01 10.13 13.13
C ASP A 100 27.06 10.84 11.78
N GLU A 101 25.95 10.84 11.02
CA GLU A 101 25.87 11.55 9.74
C GLU A 101 25.97 13.07 9.95
N LEU A 102 25.32 13.57 11.00
CA LEU A 102 25.39 14.99 11.36
C LEU A 102 26.81 15.39 11.80
N THR A 103 27.49 14.53 12.56
CA THR A 103 28.87 14.75 13.01
C THR A 103 29.83 14.73 11.82
N ASN A 104 29.72 13.75 10.93
CA ASN A 104 30.55 13.65 9.72
C ASN A 104 30.39 14.88 8.80
N LEU A 105 29.17 15.40 8.69
CA LEU A 105 28.90 16.60 7.90
C LEU A 105 29.47 17.85 8.58
N SER A 106 29.37 17.95 9.90
CA SER A 106 29.97 19.02 10.70
C SER A 106 31.50 19.04 10.58
N GLU A 107 32.16 17.88 10.66
CA GLU A 107 33.62 17.76 10.51
C GLU A 107 34.09 18.10 9.09
N SER A 108 33.33 17.65 8.09
CA SER A 108 33.59 17.99 6.69
C SER A 108 33.50 19.50 6.44
N LEU A 109 32.49 20.15 7.02
CA LEU A 109 32.31 21.60 6.91
C LEU A 109 33.43 22.36 7.64
N HIS A 110 33.80 21.93 8.86
CA HIS A 110 34.87 22.55 9.64
C HIS A 110 36.24 22.46 8.94
N SER A 111 36.49 21.34 8.25
CA SER A 111 37.71 21.14 7.44
C SER A 111 37.72 22.04 6.20
N ALA A 112 36.56 22.19 5.54
CA ALA A 112 36.42 23.06 4.38
C ALA A 112 36.57 24.55 4.75
N GLU A 113 36.07 24.95 5.93
CA GLU A 113 36.27 26.28 6.47
C GLU A 113 37.75 26.54 6.77
N SER A 114 38.42 25.62 7.47
CA SER A 114 39.85 25.75 7.79
C SER A 114 40.73 25.82 6.54
N ALA A 115 40.39 25.09 5.48
CA ALA A 115 41.12 25.13 4.20
C ALA A 115 40.94 26.45 3.44
N ASN A 116 39.79 27.11 3.60
CA ASN A 116 39.46 28.38 2.96
C ASN A 116 39.69 29.60 3.86
N ASN A 117 40.00 29.39 5.14
CA ASN A 117 40.25 30.46 6.08
C ASN A 117 41.60 31.11 5.81
N ILE A 118 41.57 32.38 5.42
CA ILE A 118 42.74 33.14 4.99
C ILE A 118 43.75 33.29 6.14
N VAL A 119 43.32 33.18 7.40
CA VAL A 119 44.22 33.25 8.57
C VAL A 119 44.95 31.95 8.90
N ASP A 120 44.55 30.80 8.34
CA ASP A 120 45.18 29.49 8.60
C ASP A 120 46.07 29.00 7.44
N ARG A 121 46.16 29.75 6.34
CA ARG A 121 47.06 29.41 5.21
C ARG A 121 48.51 29.78 5.56
N PRO A 122 49.48 28.85 5.46
CA PRO A 122 50.88 29.17 5.69
C PRO A 122 51.37 30.17 4.61
N ILE A 123 52.13 31.17 5.06
CA ILE A 123 52.71 32.25 4.24
C ILE A 123 53.75 31.71 3.27
#